data_AF-G5HA06-F1
#
_entry.id   AF-G5HA06-F1
#
_cell.length_a   1.000
_cell.length_b   1.000
_cell.length_c   1.000
_cell.angle_alpha   90.00
_cell.angle_beta   90.00
_cell.angle_gamma   90.00
#
_symmetry.space_group_name_H-M   'P 1'
#
loop_
_entity.id
_entity.type
_entity.pdbx_description
1 polymer ?
#
loop_
_entity_poly.entity_id
_entity_poly.type
_entity_poly.pdbx_seq_one_letter_code
_entity_poly.pdbx_strand_id
1 'polypeptide(L)'
;MPTRRELWDTLHAAAASLYDGHEARAATALLCDELFKMRFTDVVVEPDAACPESTEIRMREIIRDIEEGRPIQYIIGRIEFYGRPFTVREGVLIPRPETEELVAWIIAEHTGPNPTKRYPAGRNLTKPHRTAHVLRESSGPAPLRLLDIGTGSGCIAVSLAAELRHSEVTALDVSAEALAIAAENATFNHTAVAFLLHDILGPDLPPEFAPGTFDVVVSNPPYVTDGERNLMRPNVLNHEPALALFVPDNDPLKFYRAIAKHGQTLLRPGGALYFEINEQFGSEMLQMLHTEGYTGAELRRDIFDKERMVRAWRN
;
A
#
# COMPACT_ATOMS: atom_id res chain seq x y z
N MET A 1 38.14 -7.44 -2.65
CA MET A 1 36.98 -6.53 -2.46
C MET A 1 36.51 -6.12 -3.84
N PRO A 2 35.21 -6.21 -4.15
CA PRO A 2 34.70 -5.75 -5.43
C PRO A 2 34.85 -4.23 -5.56
N THR A 3 35.07 -3.76 -6.78
CA THR A 3 34.92 -2.36 -7.16
C THR A 3 33.43 -1.97 -7.23
N ARG A 4 33.12 -0.67 -7.22
CA ARG A 4 31.74 -0.19 -7.40
C ARG A 4 31.11 -0.68 -8.69
N ARG A 5 31.89 -0.74 -9.78
CA ARG A 5 31.45 -1.30 -11.06
C ARG A 5 31.12 -2.79 -10.94
N GLU A 6 32.02 -3.58 -10.36
CA GLU A 6 31.78 -5.02 -10.18
C GLU A 6 30.56 -5.31 -9.30
N LEU A 7 30.36 -4.55 -8.22
CA LEU A 7 29.15 -4.66 -7.39
C LEU A 7 27.88 -4.38 -8.20
N TRP A 8 27.87 -3.28 -8.95
CA TRP A 8 26.73 -2.89 -9.78
C TRP A 8 26.43 -3.95 -10.85
N ASP A 9 27.44 -4.33 -11.64
CA ASP A 9 27.27 -5.25 -12.77
C ASP A 9 26.80 -6.63 -12.29
N THR A 10 27.29 -7.10 -11.14
CA THR A 10 26.88 -8.39 -10.57
C THR A 10 25.43 -8.36 -10.09
N LEU A 11 25.04 -7.32 -9.32
CA LEU A 11 23.66 -7.17 -8.87
C LEU A 11 22.69 -6.94 -10.03
N HIS A 12 23.15 -6.25 -11.08
CA HIS A 12 22.36 -6.03 -12.29
C HIS A 12 22.14 -7.31 -13.08
N ALA A 13 23.17 -8.13 -13.25
CA ALA A 13 23.03 -9.44 -13.89
C ALA A 13 22.02 -10.33 -13.15
N ALA A 14 22.07 -10.33 -11.81
CA ALA A 14 21.09 -11.06 -11.00
C ALA A 14 19.66 -10.50 -11.18
N ALA A 15 19.46 -9.19 -11.05
CA ALA A 15 18.14 -8.57 -11.22
C ALA A 15 17.57 -8.77 -12.63
N ALA A 16 18.41 -8.73 -13.67
CA ALA A 16 18.01 -8.95 -15.06
C ALA A 16 17.52 -10.38 -15.34
N SER A 17 17.74 -11.34 -14.41
CA SER A 17 17.14 -12.67 -14.53
C SER A 17 15.65 -12.72 -14.17
N LEU A 18 15.13 -11.72 -13.44
CA LEU A 18 13.75 -11.68 -12.94
C LEU A 18 12.91 -10.53 -13.53
N TYR A 19 13.57 -9.46 -13.95
CA TYR A 19 12.95 -8.21 -14.37
C TYR A 19 13.38 -7.85 -15.80
N ASP A 20 12.56 -7.07 -16.50
CA ASP A 20 12.98 -6.54 -17.80
C ASP A 20 14.14 -5.53 -17.65
N GLY A 21 14.77 -5.11 -18.76
CA GLY A 21 15.97 -4.27 -18.70
C GLY A 21 15.80 -2.94 -17.96
N HIS A 22 14.62 -2.32 -18.00
CA HIS A 22 14.37 -1.06 -17.30
C HIS A 22 14.13 -1.30 -15.81
N GLU A 23 13.29 -2.28 -15.49
CA GLU A 23 12.98 -2.66 -14.11
C GLU A 23 14.21 -3.23 -13.39
N ALA A 24 15.00 -4.08 -14.05
CA ALA A 24 16.24 -4.64 -13.50
C ALA A 24 17.21 -3.53 -13.11
N ARG A 25 17.36 -2.51 -13.96
CA ARG A 25 18.22 -1.37 -13.66
C ARG A 25 17.71 -0.55 -12.47
N ALA A 26 16.39 -0.34 -12.37
CA ALA A 26 15.78 0.34 -11.23
C ALA A 26 15.95 -0.48 -9.93
N ALA A 27 15.73 -1.79 -9.99
CA ALA A 27 15.97 -2.72 -8.89
C ALA A 27 17.43 -2.70 -8.41
N THR A 28 18.40 -2.76 -9.34
CA THR A 28 19.83 -2.64 -8.99
C THR A 28 20.12 -1.31 -8.32
N ALA A 29 19.60 -0.20 -8.86
CA ALA A 29 19.79 1.12 -8.27
C ALA A 29 19.26 1.18 -6.83
N LEU A 30 18.07 0.61 -6.60
CA LEU A 30 17.47 0.54 -5.28
C LEU A 30 18.33 -0.30 -4.33
N LEU A 31 18.73 -1.52 -4.70
CA LEU A 31 19.60 -2.37 -3.87
C LEU A 31 20.91 -1.67 -3.48
N CYS A 32 21.58 -1.05 -4.46
CA CYS A 32 22.83 -0.34 -4.25
C CYS A 32 22.68 0.84 -3.28
N ASP A 33 21.65 1.67 -3.46
CA ASP A 33 21.41 2.84 -2.62
C ASP A 33 21.01 2.43 -1.20
N GLU A 34 20.10 1.47 -1.11
CA GLU A 34 19.48 1.06 0.14
C GLU A 34 20.43 0.27 1.04
N LEU A 35 21.13 -0.71 0.48
CA LEU A 35 21.94 -1.67 1.23
C LEU A 35 23.42 -1.31 1.28
N PHE A 36 23.92 -0.54 0.30
CA PHE A 36 25.34 -0.20 0.20
C PHE A 36 25.61 1.32 0.25
N LYS A 37 24.58 2.16 0.36
CA LYS A 37 24.70 3.64 0.35
C LYS A 37 25.45 4.14 -0.88
N MET A 38 25.24 3.47 -2.01
CA MET A 38 25.91 3.73 -3.28
C MET A 38 24.88 4.07 -4.35
N ARG A 39 24.91 5.31 -4.85
CA ARG A 39 24.04 5.73 -5.95
C ARG A 39 24.70 5.38 -7.27
N PHE A 40 23.89 5.31 -8.34
CA PHE A 40 24.43 5.06 -9.68
C PHE A 40 25.46 6.12 -10.13
N THR A 41 25.32 7.38 -9.71
CA THR A 41 26.33 8.42 -9.99
C THR A 41 27.69 8.08 -9.41
N ASP A 42 27.72 7.43 -8.25
CA ASP A 42 28.96 7.09 -7.55
C ASP A 42 29.69 5.95 -8.30
N VAL A 43 28.94 5.08 -8.99
CA VAL A 43 29.47 4.05 -9.91
C VAL A 43 30.05 4.68 -11.18
N VAL A 44 29.42 5.72 -11.72
CA VAL A 44 29.86 6.40 -12.95
C VAL A 44 31.12 7.24 -12.71
N VAL A 45 31.18 7.97 -11.60
CA VAL A 45 32.27 8.90 -11.29
C VAL A 45 33.51 8.19 -10.77
N GLU A 46 33.35 7.14 -9.95
CA GLU A 46 34.45 6.40 -9.35
C GLU A 46 34.27 4.87 -9.52
N PRO A 47 34.27 4.34 -10.75
CA PRO A 47 33.94 2.94 -11.03
C PRO A 47 34.89 1.94 -10.36
N ASP A 48 36.17 2.30 -10.25
CA ASP A 48 37.23 1.43 -9.74
C ASP A 48 37.45 1.59 -8.23
N ALA A 49 36.67 2.44 -7.56
CA ALA A 49 36.73 2.58 -6.11
C ALA A 49 36.34 1.26 -5.43
N ALA A 50 37.15 0.81 -4.47
CA ALA A 50 36.87 -0.41 -3.72
C ALA A 50 35.67 -0.22 -2.78
N CYS A 51 34.78 -1.21 -2.76
CA CYS A 51 33.73 -1.31 -1.76
C CYS A 51 34.27 -1.92 -0.44
N PRO A 52 33.61 -1.70 0.72
CA PRO A 52 33.99 -2.33 1.98
C PRO A 52 34.07 -3.86 1.89
N GLU A 53 34.92 -4.52 2.69
CA GLU A 53 35.07 -6.00 2.68
C GLU A 53 33.75 -6.76 2.90
N SER A 54 32.88 -6.24 3.77
CA SER A 54 31.56 -6.82 4.06
C SER A 54 30.63 -6.85 2.84
N THR A 55 30.92 -6.04 1.81
CA THR A 55 30.12 -5.95 0.57
C THR A 55 30.02 -7.29 -0.13
N GLU A 56 31.12 -8.05 -0.19
CA GLU A 56 31.15 -9.29 -0.98
C GLU A 56 30.26 -10.37 -0.38
N ILE A 57 30.25 -10.49 0.95
CA ILE A 57 29.37 -11.42 1.67
C ILE A 57 27.91 -11.01 1.47
N ARG A 58 27.60 -9.73 1.70
CA ARG A 58 26.23 -9.22 1.58
C ARG A 58 25.69 -9.31 0.15
N MET A 59 26.53 -9.03 -0.85
CA MET A 59 26.20 -9.16 -2.26
C MET A 59 25.84 -10.61 -2.62
N ARG A 60 26.61 -11.59 -2.12
CA ARG A 60 26.31 -13.02 -2.34
C ARG A 60 24.97 -13.45 -1.75
N GLU A 61 24.63 -12.96 -0.54
CA GLU A 61 23.32 -13.21 0.07
C GLU A 61 22.18 -12.64 -0.79
N ILE A 62 22.32 -11.39 -1.23
CA ILE A 62 21.31 -10.72 -2.07
C ILE A 62 21.12 -11.48 -3.40
N ILE A 63 22.21 -11.90 -4.05
CA ILE A 63 22.13 -12.64 -5.31
C ILE A 63 21.38 -13.95 -5.11
N ARG A 64 21.67 -14.70 -4.03
CA ARG A 64 20.95 -15.92 -3.71
C ARG A 64 19.46 -15.66 -3.53
N ASP A 65 19.09 -14.63 -2.78
CA ASP A 65 17.69 -14.28 -2.57
C ASP A 65 16.98 -13.91 -3.90
N ILE A 66 17.66 -13.19 -4.79
CA ILE A 66 17.15 -12.86 -6.14
C ILE A 66 16.99 -14.15 -6.96
N GLU A 67 17.98 -15.04 -6.98
CA GLU A 67 17.91 -16.32 -7.72
C GLU A 67 16.78 -17.23 -7.22
N GLU A 68 16.42 -17.15 -5.93
CA GLU A 68 15.26 -17.81 -5.32
C GLU A 68 13.91 -17.12 -5.67
N GLY A 69 13.94 -16.04 -6.44
CA GLY A 69 12.77 -15.30 -6.87
C GLY A 69 12.22 -14.33 -5.81
N ARG A 70 12.97 -14.05 -4.74
CA ARG A 70 12.49 -13.18 -3.66
C ARG A 70 12.33 -11.74 -4.19
N PRO A 71 11.17 -11.08 -3.97
CA PRO A 71 10.97 -9.70 -4.37
C PRO A 71 12.03 -8.75 -3.79
N ILE A 72 12.54 -7.82 -4.61
CA ILE A 72 13.59 -6.86 -4.22
C ILE A 72 13.21 -6.08 -2.95
N GLN A 73 11.94 -5.73 -2.79
CA GLN A 73 11.44 -5.00 -1.64
C GLN A 73 11.54 -5.82 -0.34
N TYR A 74 11.38 -7.15 -0.40
CA TYR A 74 11.59 -8.02 0.76
C TYR A 74 13.07 -8.26 1.07
N ILE A 75 13.94 -8.16 0.06
CA ILE A 75 15.40 -8.20 0.25
C ILE A 75 15.88 -6.90 0.92
N ILE A 76 15.34 -5.77 0.47
CA ILE A 76 15.58 -4.44 1.07
C ILE A 76 14.93 -4.33 2.45
N GLY A 77 13.78 -4.96 2.65
CA GLY A 77 12.98 -4.91 3.87
C GLY A 77 12.09 -3.68 4.01
N ARG A 78 12.03 -2.82 2.98
CA ARG A 78 11.18 -1.62 2.97
C ARG A 78 10.82 -1.15 1.55
N ILE A 79 9.80 -0.32 1.46
CA ILE A 79 9.33 0.39 0.25
C ILE A 79 8.87 1.79 0.62
N GLU A 80 8.92 2.74 -0.31
CA GLU A 80 8.24 4.04 -0.17
C GLU A 80 6.80 3.94 -0.67
N PHE A 81 5.85 4.44 0.10
CA PHE A 81 4.45 4.59 -0.26
C PHE A 81 3.92 5.92 0.27
N TYR A 82 3.27 6.70 -0.59
CA TYR A 82 2.73 8.03 -0.31
C TYR A 82 3.77 8.98 0.34
N GLY A 83 5.02 8.90 -0.12
CA GLY A 83 6.15 9.70 0.38
C GLY A 83 6.65 9.28 1.76
N ARG A 84 6.34 8.06 2.21
CA ARG A 84 6.70 7.52 3.53
C ARG A 84 7.30 6.11 3.40
N PRO A 85 8.30 5.78 4.21
CA PRO A 85 8.87 4.44 4.22
C PRO A 85 8.00 3.45 5.02
N PHE A 86 7.80 2.25 4.47
CA PHE A 86 7.11 1.13 5.08
C PHE A 86 8.00 -0.09 5.07
N THR A 87 8.16 -0.72 6.23
CA THR A 87 8.73 -2.06 6.39
C THR A 87 7.83 -3.07 5.69
N VAL A 88 8.43 -3.94 4.89
CA VAL A 88 7.77 -5.04 4.18
C VAL A 88 8.62 -6.29 4.24
N ARG A 89 7.97 -7.43 4.41
CA ARG A 89 8.57 -8.76 4.46
C ARG A 89 7.50 -9.80 4.10
N GLU A 90 7.90 -11.05 3.99
CA GLU A 90 6.97 -12.17 3.83
C GLU A 90 5.83 -12.07 4.87
N GLY A 91 4.60 -12.34 4.44
CA GLY A 91 3.39 -12.19 5.27
C GLY A 91 2.52 -10.96 4.97
N VAL A 92 3.01 -9.96 4.23
CA VAL A 92 2.21 -8.80 3.78
C VAL A 92 2.35 -8.54 2.29
N LEU A 93 1.29 -8.06 1.63
CA LEU A 93 1.39 -7.59 0.25
C LEU A 93 2.34 -6.38 0.15
N ILE A 94 3.15 -6.33 -0.90
CA ILE A 94 3.98 -5.15 -1.20
C ILE A 94 3.05 -4.02 -1.70
N PRO A 95 3.02 -2.84 -1.04
CA PRO A 95 2.25 -1.68 -1.50
C PRO A 95 2.47 -1.36 -2.98
N ARG A 96 1.37 -1.06 -3.69
CA ARG A 96 1.38 -0.77 -5.13
C ARG A 96 1.21 0.73 -5.40
N PRO A 97 1.84 1.28 -6.45
CA PRO A 97 1.71 2.70 -6.79
C PRO A 97 0.27 3.16 -7.02
N GLU A 98 -0.56 2.33 -7.65
CA GLU A 98 -1.96 2.62 -7.94
C GLU A 98 -2.77 2.84 -6.66
N THR A 99 -2.45 2.11 -5.58
CA THR A 99 -3.10 2.27 -4.28
C THR A 99 -2.86 3.66 -3.66
N GLU A 100 -1.79 4.38 -4.04
CA GLU A 100 -1.58 5.77 -3.60
C GLU A 100 -2.67 6.72 -4.12
N GLU A 101 -3.24 6.45 -5.29
CA GLU A 101 -4.31 7.27 -5.87
C GLU A 101 -5.63 7.08 -5.12
N LEU A 102 -5.88 5.90 -4.55
CA LEU A 102 -7.02 5.66 -3.67
C LEU A 102 -6.90 6.50 -2.39
N VAL A 103 -5.73 6.50 -1.76
CA VAL A 103 -5.42 7.35 -0.59
C VAL A 103 -5.56 8.83 -0.95
N ALA A 104 -5.02 9.24 -2.09
CA ALA A 104 -5.14 10.60 -2.61
C ALA A 104 -6.59 11.05 -2.77
N TRP A 105 -7.44 10.18 -3.34
CA TRP A 105 -8.85 10.47 -3.55
C TRP A 105 -9.56 10.72 -2.21
N ILE A 106 -9.36 9.85 -1.23
CA ILE A 106 -9.95 10.00 0.11
C ILE A 106 -9.51 11.32 0.74
N ILE A 107 -8.22 11.66 0.68
CA ILE A 107 -7.70 12.91 1.25
C ILE A 107 -8.30 14.13 0.56
N ALA A 108 -8.36 14.14 -0.77
CA ALA A 108 -8.88 15.28 -1.53
C ALA A 108 -10.35 15.57 -1.20
N GLU A 109 -11.16 14.52 -1.00
CA GLU A 109 -12.58 14.65 -0.64
C GLU A 109 -12.77 15.28 0.75
N HIS A 110 -11.91 14.96 1.70
CA HIS A 110 -12.09 15.34 3.11
C HIS A 110 -11.24 16.54 3.56
N THR A 111 -10.39 17.07 2.68
CA THR A 111 -9.58 18.27 2.95
C THR A 111 -9.87 19.43 1.99
N GLY A 112 -10.71 19.21 0.96
CA GLY A 112 -10.90 20.13 -0.16
C GLY A 112 -9.66 20.21 -1.05
N PRO A 113 -9.69 20.96 -2.17
CA PRO A 113 -8.53 21.15 -3.02
C PRO A 113 -7.43 21.88 -2.24
N ASN A 114 -6.46 21.13 -1.73
CA ASN A 114 -5.35 21.67 -0.97
C ASN A 114 -4.39 22.41 -1.93
N PRO A 115 -4.23 23.75 -1.87
CA PRO A 115 -3.46 24.50 -2.87
C PRO A 115 -1.94 24.25 -2.81
N THR A 116 -1.44 23.44 -1.85
CA THR A 116 0.00 23.32 -1.58
C THR A 116 0.64 21.97 -1.91
N LYS A 117 -0.07 20.99 -2.47
CA LYS A 117 0.54 19.75 -2.97
C LYS A 117 0.19 19.55 -4.44
N ARG A 118 0.95 20.21 -5.32
CA ARG A 118 1.20 19.64 -6.66
C ARG A 118 2.00 18.36 -6.43
N TYR A 119 1.48 17.23 -6.87
CA TYR A 119 2.25 16.00 -7.02
C TYR A 119 3.54 16.34 -7.78
N PRO A 120 4.73 16.05 -7.21
CA PRO A 120 5.96 16.43 -7.88
C PRO A 120 6.24 15.44 -9.00
N ALA A 121 5.94 15.85 -10.24
CA ALA A 121 6.76 15.43 -11.36
C ALA A 121 8.17 15.98 -11.13
N GLY A 122 9.07 15.14 -10.60
CA GLY A 122 10.50 15.42 -10.54
C GLY A 122 11.01 16.00 -9.21
N ARG A 123 12.05 15.35 -8.71
CA ARG A 123 13.00 15.72 -7.64
C ARG A 123 13.06 17.23 -7.29
N ASN A 124 12.89 17.55 -6.01
CA ASN A 124 13.96 18.13 -5.18
C ASN A 124 13.53 18.29 -3.71
N LEU A 125 14.39 17.79 -2.82
CA LEU A 125 14.28 17.85 -1.36
C LEU A 125 14.71 19.23 -0.85
N THR A 126 13.78 19.96 -0.24
CA THR A 126 14.10 20.88 0.88
C THR A 126 12.93 20.88 1.87
N LYS A 127 13.20 20.38 3.09
CA LYS A 127 12.25 20.35 4.22
C LYS A 127 12.00 21.78 4.74
N PRO A 128 10.76 22.20 5.05
CA PRO A 128 10.55 23.33 5.93
C PRO A 128 10.42 22.86 7.38
N HIS A 129 11.22 23.47 8.25
CA HIS A 129 11.12 23.41 9.70
C HIS A 129 9.72 23.80 10.17
N ARG A 130 9.11 23.01 11.08
CA ARG A 130 7.87 23.39 11.77
C ARG A 130 8.16 23.90 13.16
N THR A 131 7.90 25.20 13.35
CA THR A 131 7.86 25.86 14.64
C THR A 131 6.64 25.38 15.42
N ALA A 132 6.87 24.97 16.67
CA ALA A 132 5.83 24.61 17.62
C ALA A 132 4.99 25.84 17.97
N HIS A 133 3.66 25.72 17.95
CA HIS A 133 2.79 26.66 18.66
C HIS A 133 1.43 26.06 19.06
N VAL A 134 1.22 26.09 20.39
CA VAL A 134 0.00 26.34 21.16
C VAL A 134 -1.14 25.32 21.07
N LEU A 135 -1.25 24.54 22.16
CA LEU A 135 -2.46 23.89 22.62
C LEU A 135 -3.57 24.95 22.80
N ARG A 136 -4.53 24.97 21.87
CA ARG A 136 -5.86 25.52 22.12
C ARG A 136 -6.79 24.34 22.31
N GLU A 137 -7.29 24.17 23.53
CA GLU A 137 -8.54 23.44 23.75
C GLU A 137 -9.67 24.27 23.11
N SER A 138 -10.34 23.71 22.10
CA SER A 138 -11.63 24.20 21.64
C SER A 138 -12.29 23.16 20.73
N SER A 139 -13.42 22.61 21.20
CA SER A 139 -14.66 22.39 20.44
C SER A 139 -14.57 22.54 18.90
N GLY A 140 -13.84 21.63 18.26
CA GLY A 140 -13.84 21.45 16.81
C GLY A 140 -14.92 20.46 16.38
N PRO A 141 -15.18 20.33 15.06
CA PRO A 141 -15.98 19.21 14.55
C PRO A 141 -15.37 17.88 15.02
N ALA A 142 -16.18 16.85 15.23
CA ALA A 142 -15.71 15.52 15.61
C ALA A 142 -14.64 15.00 14.63
N PRO A 143 -13.69 14.15 15.07
CA PRO A 143 -12.68 13.59 14.18
C PRO A 143 -13.33 12.74 13.10
N LEU A 144 -12.74 12.80 11.90
CA LEU A 144 -13.11 11.93 10.79
C LEU A 144 -12.73 10.49 11.16
N ARG A 145 -13.68 9.57 11.15
CA ARG A 145 -13.47 8.17 11.51
C ARG A 145 -13.33 7.32 10.27
N LEU A 146 -12.16 6.72 10.10
CA LEU A 146 -11.83 5.90 8.94
C LEU A 146 -11.61 4.44 9.36
N LEU A 147 -12.10 3.52 8.55
CA LEU A 147 -11.82 2.09 8.67
C LEU A 147 -11.12 1.59 7.41
N ASP A 148 -9.94 0.99 7.57
CA ASP A 148 -9.22 0.27 6.53
C ASP A 148 -9.40 -1.24 6.72
N ILE A 149 -9.95 -1.95 5.74
CA ILE A 149 -10.24 -3.39 5.82
C ILE A 149 -9.25 -4.16 4.94
N GLY A 150 -8.53 -5.12 5.53
CA GLY A 150 -7.45 -5.84 4.85
C GLY A 150 -6.21 -4.96 4.76
N THR A 151 -5.79 -4.37 5.89
CA THR A 151 -4.79 -3.32 5.93
C THR A 151 -3.39 -3.77 5.48
N GLY A 152 -3.09 -5.08 5.56
CA GLY A 152 -1.81 -5.64 5.16
C GLY A 152 -0.64 -5.01 5.91
N SER A 153 0.24 -4.33 5.18
CA SER A 153 1.38 -3.58 5.75
C SER A 153 0.97 -2.28 6.49
N GLY A 154 -0.31 -1.91 6.48
CA GLY A 154 -0.82 -0.67 7.05
C GLY A 154 -0.71 0.54 6.11
N CYS A 155 -0.32 0.35 4.84
CA CYS A 155 0.05 1.45 3.95
C CYS A 155 -1.07 2.48 3.73
N ILE A 156 -2.33 2.04 3.58
CA ILE A 156 -3.49 2.93 3.47
C ILE A 156 -3.77 3.60 4.82
N ALA A 157 -4.01 2.82 5.88
CA ALA A 157 -4.36 3.34 7.21
C ALA A 157 -3.34 4.35 7.76
N VAL A 158 -2.05 4.02 7.72
CA VAL A 158 -0.96 4.89 8.20
C VAL A 158 -0.86 6.16 7.37
N SER A 159 -0.99 6.07 6.05
CA SER A 159 -0.94 7.25 5.18
C SER A 159 -2.11 8.19 5.43
N LEU A 160 -3.32 7.65 5.58
CA LEU A 160 -4.51 8.43 5.94
C LEU A 160 -4.35 9.10 7.30
N ALA A 161 -3.91 8.37 8.33
CA ALA A 161 -3.67 8.91 9.66
C ALA A 161 -2.60 10.02 9.68
N ALA A 162 -1.60 9.94 8.79
CA ALA A 162 -0.54 10.93 8.72
C ALA A 162 -0.95 12.24 8.02
N GLU A 163 -1.87 12.16 7.06
CA GLU A 163 -2.26 13.29 6.21
C GLU A 163 -3.54 13.98 6.71
N LEU A 164 -4.44 13.23 7.34
CA LEU A 164 -5.68 13.75 7.91
C LEU A 164 -5.46 14.14 9.38
N ARG A 165 -5.18 15.42 9.64
CA ARG A 165 -4.78 15.92 10.97
C ARG A 165 -5.81 15.78 12.09
N HIS A 166 -7.06 15.54 11.74
CA HIS A 166 -8.17 15.44 12.69
C HIS A 166 -9.00 14.19 12.37
N SER A 167 -8.33 13.04 12.40
CA SER A 167 -8.95 11.74 12.13
C SER A 167 -8.60 10.68 13.18
N GLU A 168 -9.50 9.73 13.34
CA GLU A 168 -9.29 8.46 14.04
C GLU A 168 -9.30 7.35 12.98
N VAL A 169 -8.21 6.59 12.86
CA VAL A 169 -8.09 5.50 11.88
C VAL A 169 -8.05 4.16 12.60
N THR A 170 -8.95 3.27 12.20
CA THR A 170 -8.96 1.86 12.60
C THR A 170 -8.63 1.00 11.39
N ALA A 171 -7.90 -0.08 11.59
CA ALA A 171 -7.46 -0.99 10.55
C ALA A 171 -7.73 -2.44 10.96
N LEU A 172 -8.36 -3.20 10.06
CA LEU A 172 -8.65 -4.63 10.21
C LEU A 172 -7.74 -5.45 9.32
N ASP A 173 -7.36 -6.62 9.81
CA ASP A 173 -6.83 -7.69 8.97
C ASP A 173 -7.18 -9.04 9.59
N VAL A 174 -7.25 -10.08 8.77
CA VAL A 174 -7.42 -11.47 9.22
C VAL A 174 -6.08 -12.08 9.66
N SER A 175 -4.96 -11.49 9.24
CA SER A 175 -3.61 -11.95 9.58
C SER A 175 -3.04 -11.18 10.76
N ALA A 176 -2.79 -11.88 11.87
CA ALA A 176 -2.11 -11.30 13.03
C ALA A 176 -0.65 -10.88 12.71
N GLU A 177 0.01 -11.57 11.78
CA GLU A 177 1.34 -11.22 11.30
C GLU A 177 1.32 -9.90 10.51
N ALA A 178 0.33 -9.71 9.64
CA ALA A 178 0.15 -8.47 8.90
C ALA A 178 -0.08 -7.29 9.86
N LEU A 179 -0.95 -7.45 10.86
CA LEU A 179 -1.20 -6.43 11.87
C LEU A 179 0.04 -6.07 12.70
N ALA A 180 0.91 -7.04 13.00
CA ALA A 180 2.18 -6.75 13.67
C ALA A 180 3.08 -5.85 12.81
N ILE A 181 3.20 -6.15 11.51
CA ILE A 181 3.95 -5.32 10.55
C ILE A 181 3.31 -3.94 10.39
N ALA A 182 1.98 -3.87 10.30
CA ALA A 182 1.25 -2.61 10.23
C ALA A 182 1.46 -1.73 11.48
N ALA A 183 1.48 -2.33 12.67
CA ALA A 183 1.77 -1.63 13.92
C ALA A 183 3.22 -1.13 14.00
N GLU A 184 4.20 -1.92 13.53
CA GLU A 184 5.58 -1.47 13.35
C GLU A 184 5.64 -0.25 12.42
N ASN A 185 4.94 -0.30 11.29
CA ASN A 185 4.89 0.79 10.32
C ASN A 185 4.21 2.05 10.86
N ALA A 186 3.14 1.92 11.63
CA ALA A 186 2.48 3.03 12.29
C ALA A 186 3.42 3.70 13.31
N THR A 187 4.14 2.90 14.09
CA THR A 187 5.14 3.39 15.06
C THR A 187 6.28 4.12 14.35
N PHE A 188 6.82 3.51 13.30
CA PHE A 188 7.92 4.05 12.51
C PHE A 188 7.55 5.37 11.82
N ASN A 189 6.30 5.49 11.35
CA ASN A 189 5.79 6.70 10.71
C ASN A 189 5.16 7.71 11.68
N HIS A 190 5.22 7.45 12.99
CA HIS A 190 4.68 8.32 14.04
C HIS A 190 3.19 8.63 13.89
N THR A 191 2.39 7.62 13.55
CA THR A 191 0.94 7.71 13.39
C THR A 191 0.21 6.85 14.42
N ALA A 192 -0.96 7.31 14.87
CA ALA A 192 -1.85 6.52 15.70
C ALA A 192 -2.91 5.82 14.83
N VAL A 193 -2.88 4.49 14.81
CA VAL A 193 -3.87 3.64 14.14
C VAL A 193 -4.28 2.54 15.12
N ALA A 194 -5.58 2.30 15.27
CA ALA A 194 -6.10 1.18 16.05
C ALA A 194 -6.14 -0.08 15.16
N PHE A 195 -5.50 -1.16 15.59
CA PHE A 195 -5.42 -2.42 14.82
C PHE A 195 -6.27 -3.51 15.47
N LEU A 196 -7.09 -4.19 14.68
CA LEU A 196 -7.97 -5.26 15.16
C LEU A 196 -7.90 -6.49 14.25
N LEU A 197 -7.74 -7.67 14.86
CA LEU A 197 -7.77 -8.95 14.17
C LEU A 197 -9.22 -9.38 13.90
N HIS A 198 -9.61 -9.41 12.63
CA HIS A 198 -10.99 -9.72 12.25
C HIS A 198 -11.10 -10.23 10.81
N ASP A 199 -11.91 -11.28 10.61
CA ASP A 199 -12.29 -11.75 9.27
C ASP A 199 -13.59 -11.08 8.82
N ILE A 200 -13.49 -10.18 7.84
CA ILE A 200 -14.63 -9.43 7.33
C ILE A 200 -15.65 -10.29 6.57
N LEU A 201 -15.28 -11.50 6.15
CA LEU A 201 -16.24 -12.44 5.55
C LEU A 201 -17.13 -13.11 6.61
N GLY A 202 -16.78 -12.98 7.89
CA GLY A 202 -17.58 -13.44 9.00
C GLY A 202 -18.94 -12.73 9.07
N PRO A 203 -19.94 -13.37 9.71
CA PRO A 203 -21.28 -12.79 9.82
C PRO A 203 -21.35 -11.62 10.82
N ASP A 204 -20.42 -11.57 11.77
CA ASP A 204 -20.42 -10.63 12.89
C ASP A 204 -19.35 -9.56 12.69
N LEU A 205 -19.65 -8.34 13.14
CA LEU A 205 -18.68 -7.25 13.23
C LEU A 205 -17.99 -7.25 14.60
N PRO A 206 -16.80 -6.62 14.73
CA PRO A 206 -16.18 -6.41 16.03
C PRO A 206 -17.15 -5.74 17.02
N PRO A 207 -17.25 -6.22 18.26
CA PRO A 207 -18.25 -5.74 19.23
C PRO A 207 -18.03 -4.26 19.61
N GLU A 208 -16.82 -3.73 19.43
CA GLU A 208 -16.55 -2.30 19.60
C GLU A 208 -17.16 -1.39 18.51
N PHE A 209 -17.61 -1.95 17.40
CA PHE A 209 -18.16 -1.17 16.28
C PHE A 209 -19.65 -0.94 16.45
N ALA A 210 -20.00 0.23 16.98
CA ALA A 210 -21.38 0.69 16.98
C ALA A 210 -21.87 0.99 15.54
N PRO A 211 -23.18 0.84 15.26
CA PRO A 211 -23.75 1.29 13.98
C PRO A 211 -23.48 2.77 13.74
N GLY A 212 -23.05 3.12 12.53
CA GLY A 212 -22.78 4.50 12.16
C GLY A 212 -21.50 5.10 12.74
N THR A 213 -20.51 4.28 13.07
CA THR A 213 -19.25 4.72 13.66
C THR A 213 -18.34 5.45 12.67
N PHE A 214 -18.30 5.03 11.41
CA PHE A 214 -17.29 5.47 10.45
C PHE A 214 -17.85 6.45 9.43
N ASP A 215 -17.05 7.45 9.04
CA ASP A 215 -17.31 8.33 7.91
C ASP A 215 -16.83 7.71 6.59
N VAL A 216 -15.73 6.96 6.65
CA VAL A 216 -15.08 6.34 5.49
C VAL A 216 -14.75 4.89 5.83
N VAL A 217 -15.09 3.99 4.92
CA VAL A 217 -14.60 2.61 4.92
C VAL A 217 -13.84 2.43 3.60
N VAL A 218 -12.56 2.07 3.69
CA VAL A 218 -11.67 1.83 2.56
C VAL A 218 -11.17 0.39 2.59
N SER A 219 -10.96 -0.20 1.42
CA SER A 219 -10.30 -1.50 1.32
C SER A 219 -9.62 -1.66 -0.04
N ASN A 220 -8.42 -2.25 -0.02
CA ASN A 220 -7.83 -2.91 -1.18
C ASN A 220 -7.85 -4.43 -0.92
N PRO A 221 -9.01 -5.10 -1.12
CA PRO A 221 -9.12 -6.52 -0.80
C PRO A 221 -8.51 -7.38 -1.91
N PRO A 222 -8.31 -8.69 -1.68
CA PRO A 222 -7.92 -9.63 -2.73
C PRO A 222 -8.95 -9.61 -3.88
N TYR A 223 -8.46 -9.49 -5.12
CA TYR A 223 -9.32 -9.35 -6.31
C TYR A 223 -8.83 -10.08 -7.56
N VAL A 224 -7.66 -10.73 -7.49
CA VAL A 224 -7.11 -11.50 -8.62
C VAL A 224 -7.80 -12.85 -8.62
N THR A 225 -8.40 -13.25 -9.73
CA THR A 225 -9.08 -14.56 -9.77
C THR A 225 -8.07 -15.70 -9.89
N ASP A 226 -8.44 -16.91 -9.47
CA ASP A 226 -7.57 -18.08 -9.58
C ASP A 226 -7.11 -18.37 -11.03
N GLY A 227 -7.96 -18.11 -12.03
CA GLY A 227 -7.64 -18.21 -13.45
C GLY A 227 -6.58 -17.20 -13.93
N GLU A 228 -6.43 -16.07 -13.23
CA GLU A 228 -5.45 -15.03 -13.55
C GLU A 228 -4.05 -15.32 -13.02
N ARG A 229 -3.86 -16.37 -12.19
CA ARG A 229 -2.55 -16.77 -11.64
C ARG A 229 -1.46 -16.87 -12.71
N ASN A 230 -1.77 -17.42 -13.88
CA ASN A 230 -0.82 -17.62 -14.97
C ASN A 230 -0.33 -16.32 -15.63
N LEU A 231 -1.01 -15.20 -15.37
CA LEU A 231 -0.64 -13.87 -15.87
C LEU A 231 0.31 -13.14 -14.90
N MET A 232 0.47 -13.67 -13.68
CA MET A 232 1.30 -13.06 -12.65
C MET A 232 2.74 -13.54 -12.71
N ARG A 233 3.66 -12.69 -12.25
CA ARG A 233 5.08 -13.02 -12.19
C ARG A 233 5.34 -14.09 -11.11
N PRO A 234 6.26 -15.05 -11.34
CA PRO A 234 6.60 -16.08 -10.37
C PRO A 234 6.98 -15.52 -8.98
N ASN A 235 7.72 -14.40 -8.93
CA ASN A 235 8.14 -13.79 -7.67
C ASN A 235 6.96 -13.33 -6.82
N VAL A 236 5.88 -12.86 -7.44
CA VAL A 236 4.65 -12.47 -6.74
C VAL A 236 3.92 -13.73 -6.26
N LEU A 237 3.73 -14.71 -7.15
CA LEU A 237 3.04 -15.96 -6.85
C LEU A 237 3.68 -16.76 -5.72
N ASN A 238 5.02 -16.77 -5.67
CA ASN A 238 5.78 -17.63 -4.78
C ASN A 238 6.07 -17.01 -3.41
N HIS A 239 6.07 -15.67 -3.30
CA HIS A 239 6.53 -14.97 -2.08
C HIS A 239 5.50 -14.01 -1.47
N GLU A 240 4.55 -13.49 -2.25
CA GLU A 240 3.49 -12.65 -1.69
C GLU A 240 2.33 -13.52 -1.17
N PRO A 241 1.69 -13.16 -0.05
CA PRO A 241 0.71 -14.03 0.59
C PRO A 241 -0.50 -14.25 -0.32
N ALA A 242 -0.80 -15.51 -0.64
CA ALA A 242 -1.93 -15.87 -1.51
C ALA A 242 -3.28 -15.34 -0.99
N LEU A 243 -3.44 -15.27 0.33
CA LEU A 243 -4.62 -14.71 0.99
C LEU A 243 -4.86 -13.23 0.67
N ALA A 244 -3.79 -12.48 0.36
CA ALA A 244 -3.88 -11.06 -0.01
C ALA A 244 -4.11 -10.83 -1.52
N LEU A 245 -4.06 -11.89 -2.33
CA LEU A 245 -4.10 -11.80 -3.79
C LEU A 245 -5.38 -12.39 -4.37
N PHE A 246 -5.75 -13.60 -3.94
CA PHE A 246 -6.63 -14.46 -4.73
C PHE A 246 -8.07 -14.54 -4.23
N VAL A 247 -8.98 -14.61 -5.20
CA VAL A 247 -10.39 -14.94 -5.03
C VAL A 247 -10.79 -16.08 -6.00
N PRO A 248 -11.80 -16.90 -5.65
CA PRO A 248 -12.32 -17.92 -6.56
C PRO A 248 -12.90 -17.29 -7.84
N ASP A 249 -12.68 -17.93 -8.99
CA ASP A 249 -13.18 -17.45 -10.30
C ASP A 249 -14.70 -17.27 -10.35
N ASN A 250 -15.45 -18.06 -9.56
CA ASN A 250 -16.91 -18.00 -9.52
C ASN A 250 -17.45 -16.94 -8.54
N ASP A 251 -16.59 -16.28 -7.76
CA ASP A 251 -16.98 -15.25 -6.81
C ASP A 251 -15.90 -14.14 -6.69
N PRO A 252 -15.60 -13.42 -7.80
CA PRO A 252 -14.58 -12.37 -7.80
C PRO A 252 -14.97 -11.18 -6.90
N LEU A 253 -16.26 -11.03 -6.60
CA LEU A 253 -16.78 -9.91 -5.81
C LEU A 253 -17.02 -10.24 -4.32
N LYS A 254 -16.57 -11.39 -3.83
CA LYS A 254 -16.87 -11.89 -2.46
C LYS A 254 -16.59 -10.88 -1.35
N PHE A 255 -15.39 -10.29 -1.34
CA PHE A 255 -14.97 -9.36 -0.29
C PHE A 255 -15.73 -8.06 -0.39
N TYR A 256 -15.88 -7.51 -1.60
CA TYR A 256 -16.64 -6.29 -1.83
C TYR A 256 -18.09 -6.41 -1.38
N ARG A 257 -18.77 -7.52 -1.67
CA ARG A 257 -20.13 -7.79 -1.18
C ARG A 257 -20.19 -7.85 0.34
N ALA A 258 -19.29 -8.59 0.98
CA ALA A 258 -19.25 -8.70 2.43
C ALA A 258 -19.03 -7.33 3.09
N ILE A 259 -18.04 -6.57 2.60
CA ILE A 259 -17.73 -5.22 3.09
C ILE A 259 -18.91 -4.27 2.83
N ALA A 260 -19.52 -4.29 1.65
CA ALA A 260 -20.66 -3.42 1.33
C ALA A 260 -21.86 -3.71 2.24
N LYS A 261 -22.17 -4.99 2.48
CA LYS A 261 -23.23 -5.40 3.40
C LYS A 261 -22.96 -4.93 4.84
N HIS A 262 -21.73 -5.14 5.34
CA HIS A 262 -21.31 -4.66 6.66
C HIS A 262 -21.28 -3.13 6.74
N GLY A 263 -20.90 -2.47 5.65
CA GLY A 263 -20.87 -1.02 5.49
C GLY A 263 -22.24 -0.39 5.74
N GLN A 264 -23.34 -1.05 5.36
CA GLN A 264 -24.70 -0.57 5.67
C GLN A 264 -24.95 -0.42 7.17
N THR A 265 -24.22 -1.14 8.02
CA THR A 265 -24.24 -0.94 9.48
C THR A 265 -23.18 0.06 9.90
N LEU A 266 -21.94 -0.11 9.44
CA LEU A 266 -20.76 0.65 9.90
C LEU A 266 -20.80 2.15 9.55
N LEU A 267 -21.33 2.53 8.39
CA LEU A 267 -20.93 3.78 7.71
C LEU A 267 -21.60 5.14 8.03
N ARG A 268 -22.55 5.32 8.92
CA ARG A 268 -23.37 6.56 9.05
C ARG A 268 -24.07 7.04 7.75
N PRO A 269 -25.24 7.68 7.83
CA PRO A 269 -25.83 8.31 6.66
C PRO A 269 -24.89 9.35 6.04
N GLY A 270 -24.67 9.25 4.73
CA GLY A 270 -23.73 10.08 3.96
C GLY A 270 -22.25 9.70 4.06
N GLY A 271 -21.88 8.65 4.81
CA GLY A 271 -20.53 8.10 4.77
C GLY A 271 -20.24 7.35 3.47
N ALA A 272 -18.97 7.06 3.18
CA ALA A 272 -18.56 6.55 1.87
C ALA A 272 -17.70 5.28 1.94
N LEU A 273 -17.93 4.38 0.99
CA LEU A 273 -17.06 3.26 0.64
C LEU A 273 -16.05 3.68 -0.41
N TYR A 274 -14.83 3.18 -0.26
CA TYR A 274 -13.74 3.30 -1.23
C TYR A 274 -13.10 1.93 -1.45
N PHE A 275 -12.97 1.52 -2.70
CA PHE A 275 -12.34 0.25 -3.06
C PHE A 275 -11.30 0.43 -4.15
N GLU A 276 -10.20 -0.31 -4.03
CA GLU A 276 -9.42 -0.74 -5.19
C GLU A 276 -10.07 -2.01 -5.78
N ILE A 277 -10.16 -2.08 -7.11
CA ILE A 277 -10.89 -3.15 -7.82
C ILE A 277 -10.04 -3.79 -8.92
N ASN A 278 -10.45 -5.00 -9.31
CA ASN A 278 -10.01 -5.61 -10.55
C ASN A 278 -10.67 -4.89 -11.75
N GLU A 279 -9.86 -4.48 -12.72
CA GLU A 279 -10.28 -3.71 -13.89
C GLU A 279 -11.31 -4.40 -14.78
N GLN A 280 -11.45 -5.71 -14.66
CA GLN A 280 -12.41 -6.48 -15.45
C GLN A 280 -13.84 -6.39 -14.93
N PHE A 281 -14.04 -5.99 -13.66
CA PHE A 281 -15.34 -6.07 -12.99
C PHE A 281 -15.93 -4.70 -12.59
N GLY A 282 -15.53 -3.61 -13.25
CA GLY A 282 -16.00 -2.26 -12.93
C GLY A 282 -17.54 -2.13 -13.00
N SER A 283 -18.16 -2.65 -14.06
CA SER A 283 -19.62 -2.59 -14.25
C SER A 283 -20.37 -3.42 -13.20
N GLU A 284 -19.87 -4.61 -12.89
CA GLU A 284 -20.41 -5.51 -11.89
C GLU A 284 -20.28 -4.91 -10.47
N MET A 285 -19.19 -4.21 -10.20
CA MET A 285 -19.00 -3.47 -8.95
C MET A 285 -20.04 -2.38 -8.76
N LEU A 286 -20.33 -1.59 -9.80
CA LEU A 286 -21.39 -0.57 -9.75
C LEU A 286 -22.76 -1.20 -9.49
N GLN A 287 -23.08 -2.30 -10.19
CA GLN A 287 -24.34 -3.01 -10.01
C GLN A 287 -24.47 -3.61 -8.60
N MET A 288 -23.39 -4.19 -8.07
CA MET A 288 -23.34 -4.75 -6.74
C MET A 288 -23.59 -3.68 -5.68
N LEU A 289 -22.88 -2.54 -5.76
CA LEU A 289 -23.04 -1.42 -4.84
C LEU A 289 -24.46 -0.85 -4.85
N HIS A 290 -25.06 -0.69 -6.04
CA HIS A 290 -26.46 -0.28 -6.16
C HIS A 290 -27.41 -1.29 -5.51
N THR A 291 -27.17 -2.59 -5.71
CA THR A 291 -27.99 -3.67 -5.13
C THR A 291 -27.91 -3.71 -3.61
N GLU A 292 -26.72 -3.44 -3.05
CA GLU A 292 -26.49 -3.30 -1.61
C GLU A 292 -26.98 -1.95 -1.05
N GLY A 293 -27.62 -1.09 -1.86
CA GLY A 293 -28.28 0.13 -1.43
C GLY A 293 -27.41 1.38 -1.35
N TYR A 294 -26.22 1.36 -1.95
CA TYR A 294 -25.37 2.55 -2.07
C TYR A 294 -25.78 3.41 -3.27
N THR A 295 -25.55 4.72 -3.16
CA THR A 295 -25.85 5.68 -4.23
C THR A 295 -24.61 6.41 -4.71
N GLY A 296 -24.74 7.09 -5.84
CA GLY A 296 -23.72 7.95 -6.41
C GLY A 296 -22.48 7.23 -6.96
N ALA A 297 -22.47 5.90 -7.04
CA ALA A 297 -21.27 5.13 -7.30
C ALA A 297 -20.44 5.65 -8.51
N GLU A 298 -19.16 5.89 -8.28
CA GLU A 298 -18.23 6.52 -9.22
C GLU A 298 -17.03 5.60 -9.45
N LEU A 299 -16.80 5.18 -10.70
CA LEU A 299 -15.59 4.48 -11.12
C LEU A 299 -14.50 5.49 -11.52
N ARG A 300 -13.26 5.19 -11.15
CA ARG A 300 -12.08 5.95 -11.54
C ARG A 300 -10.99 5.07 -12.11
N ARG A 301 -10.27 5.67 -13.05
CA ARG A 301 -9.09 5.08 -13.68
C ARG A 301 -7.82 5.48 -12.95
N ASP A 302 -6.84 4.57 -12.92
CA ASP A 302 -5.50 4.80 -12.39
C ASP A 302 -4.58 5.51 -13.41
N ILE A 303 -3.33 5.75 -13.01
CA ILE A 303 -2.25 6.29 -13.85
C ILE A 303 -1.97 5.47 -15.12
N PHE A 304 -2.42 4.22 -15.19
CA PHE A 304 -2.27 3.34 -16.35
C PHE A 304 -3.54 3.29 -17.22
N ASP A 305 -4.50 4.18 -16.98
CA ASP A 305 -5.78 4.28 -17.67
C ASP A 305 -6.69 3.03 -17.50
N LYS A 306 -6.51 2.30 -16.40
CA LYS A 306 -7.32 1.12 -16.06
C LYS A 306 -8.35 1.47 -15.01
N GLU A 307 -9.58 0.97 -15.15
CA GLU A 307 -10.58 1.10 -14.08
C GLU A 307 -10.07 0.38 -12.83
N ARG A 308 -9.77 1.14 -11.78
CA ARG A 308 -9.02 0.61 -10.64
C ARG A 308 -9.63 0.94 -9.31
N MET A 309 -10.48 1.96 -9.26
CA MET A 309 -11.06 2.43 -8.00
C MET A 309 -12.54 2.69 -8.16
N VAL A 310 -13.30 2.42 -7.09
CA VAL A 310 -14.71 2.80 -7.01
C VAL A 310 -15.00 3.46 -5.66
N ARG A 311 -15.90 4.43 -5.68
CA ARG A 311 -16.48 5.04 -4.49
C ARG A 311 -17.99 4.98 -4.54
N ALA A 312 -18.67 4.79 -3.42
CA ALA A 312 -20.12 4.98 -3.30
C ALA A 312 -20.52 5.46 -1.91
N TRP A 313 -21.72 6.04 -1.79
CA TRP A 313 -22.21 6.65 -0.54
C TRP A 313 -23.32 5.84 0.09
N ARG A 314 -23.28 5.76 1.41
CA ARG A 314 -24.39 5.24 2.21
C ARG A 314 -25.52 6.26 2.23
N ASN A 315 -26.71 5.83 1.85
CA ASN A 315 -27.94 6.62 1.96
C ASN A 315 -28.31 6.99 3.41
#